data_AF-A0A8H7K7N4-F1
#
_entry.id   AF-A0A8H7K7N4-F1
#
_cell.length_a   1.000
_cell.length_b   1.000
_cell.length_c   1.000
_cell.angle_alpha   90.00
_cell.angle_beta   90.00
_cell.angle_gamma   90.00
#
_symmetry.space_group_name_H-M   'P 1'
#
loop_
_entity.id
_entity.type
_entity.pdbx_description
1 polymer ?
#
loop_
_entity_poly.entity_id
_entity_poly.type
_entity_poly.pdbx_seq_one_letter_code
_entity_poly.pdbx_strand_id
1 'polypeptide(L)'
;MTDDVTARASRRDKNEPSGVYRPPKRERQVMDSASGRRDKSERRPAKSHTMDEFIADELSTAPVAMPSIGTTIVQGGRRMKTADERKEEAERTLYEETNFVRLPAESKKDRAKKNKQLGRSNRMQFGGEEWHDLGQGIDRIDRLTKRKEGGRGGNVRSMLEKSRKRGIDTTDGPRGSGMGDRFQKRVKVLESGRRDRGKNR
;
A
#
# COMPACT_ATOMS: atom_id res chain seq x y z
N MET A 1 5.61 36.11 29.96
CA MET A 1 4.42 36.98 29.92
C MET A 1 3.23 36.07 29.80
N THR A 2 2.53 35.81 30.91
CA THR A 2 1.30 35.02 30.93
C THR A 2 0.14 35.94 30.60
N ASP A 3 -0.53 35.67 29.49
CA ASP A 3 -1.66 36.47 29.01
C ASP A 3 -2.87 36.35 29.95
N ASP A 4 -3.36 37.52 30.38
CA ASP A 4 -4.53 37.71 31.22
C ASP A 4 -5.79 37.30 30.45
N VAL A 5 -6.26 36.07 30.66
CA VAL A 5 -7.54 35.61 30.11
C VAL A 5 -8.65 36.38 30.81
N THR A 6 -9.13 37.44 30.17
CA THR A 6 -10.26 38.26 30.58
C THR A 6 -11.46 37.40 30.97
N ALA A 7 -11.63 37.19 32.27
CA ALA A 7 -12.81 36.54 32.84
C ALA A 7 -14.01 37.47 32.63
N ARG A 8 -14.86 37.15 31.64
CA ARG A 8 -16.09 37.90 31.40
C ARG A 8 -17.03 37.70 32.59
N ALA A 9 -17.35 38.78 33.31
CA ALA A 9 -18.25 38.74 34.45
C ALA A 9 -19.59 38.12 34.06
N SER A 10 -19.98 37.05 34.75
CA SER A 10 -21.28 36.41 34.57
C SER A 10 -22.39 37.43 34.85
N ARG A 11 -23.29 37.65 33.88
CA ARG A 11 -24.51 38.43 34.08
C ARG A 11 -25.28 37.81 35.24
N ARG A 12 -25.42 38.54 36.35
CA ARG A 12 -26.24 38.13 37.50
C ARG A 12 -27.71 38.32 37.10
N ASP A 13 -28.48 37.24 37.07
CA ASP A 13 -29.94 37.36 37.06
C ASP A 13 -30.38 37.97 38.38
N LYS A 14 -31.10 39.09 38.32
CA LYS A 14 -31.48 39.91 39.50
C LYS A 14 -32.55 39.28 40.41
N ASN A 15 -32.88 37.99 40.25
CA ASN A 15 -34.02 37.32 40.90
C ASN A 15 -33.65 36.06 41.72
N GLU A 16 -32.38 35.81 42.06
CA GLU A 16 -32.00 34.66 42.91
C GLU A 16 -31.57 35.09 44.33
N PRO A 17 -31.91 34.31 45.38
CA PRO A 17 -31.62 34.65 46.77
C PRO A 17 -30.12 34.66 47.06
N SER A 18 -29.65 35.73 47.70
CA SER A 18 -28.24 35.94 48.04
C SER A 18 -27.81 35.02 49.19
N GLY A 19 -26.84 34.13 48.95
CA GLY A 19 -26.20 33.38 50.03
C GLY A 19 -25.58 32.02 49.66
N VAL A 20 -25.94 31.44 48.52
CA VAL A 20 -25.39 30.14 48.09
C VAL A 20 -24.30 30.34 47.04
N TYR A 21 -23.06 29.94 47.35
CA TYR A 21 -21.95 29.99 46.40
C TYR A 21 -22.24 29.11 45.18
N ARG A 22 -22.26 29.73 44.00
CA ARG A 22 -22.45 29.04 42.73
C ARG A 22 -21.14 29.11 41.94
N PRO A 23 -20.48 27.97 41.65
CA PRO A 23 -19.24 27.98 40.89
C PRO A 23 -19.49 28.54 39.49
N PRO A 24 -18.53 29.28 38.91
CA PRO A 24 -18.66 29.88 37.59
C PRO A 24 -18.86 28.80 36.53
N LYS A 25 -19.90 28.95 35.71
CA LYS A 25 -20.14 28.09 34.54
C LYS A 25 -19.08 28.42 33.49
N ARG A 26 -18.01 27.62 33.42
CA ARG A 26 -17.05 27.68 32.30
C ARG A 26 -17.61 26.91 31.12
N GLU A 27 -17.51 27.50 29.92
CA GLU A 27 -17.79 26.78 28.68
C GLU A 27 -16.84 25.57 28.58
N ARG A 28 -17.32 24.46 28.02
CA ARG A 28 -16.47 23.28 27.81
C ARG A 28 -15.37 23.69 26.84
N GLN A 29 -14.13 23.77 27.32
CA GLN A 29 -12.98 23.85 26.44
C GLN A 29 -12.93 22.52 25.67
N VAL A 30 -13.36 22.57 24.41
CA VAL A 30 -13.06 21.52 23.45
C VAL A 30 -11.56 21.65 23.23
N MET A 31 -10.79 20.67 23.70
CA MET A 31 -9.38 20.55 23.30
C MET A 31 -9.36 20.67 21.78
N ASP A 32 -8.46 21.47 21.22
CA ASP A 32 -8.14 21.40 19.79
C ASP A 32 -7.78 19.94 19.52
N SER A 33 -8.79 19.18 19.08
CA SER A 33 -8.60 17.80 18.67
C SER A 33 -7.58 17.90 17.57
N ALA A 34 -6.35 17.47 17.88
CA ALA A 34 -5.17 17.60 17.07
C ALA A 34 -5.55 17.72 15.60
N SER A 35 -5.21 18.87 15.01
CA SER A 35 -5.22 19.16 13.57
C SER A 35 -5.67 17.96 12.74
N GLY A 36 -6.88 18.09 12.18
CA GLY A 36 -7.74 17.00 11.75
C GLY A 36 -7.03 15.85 11.04
N ARG A 37 -7.46 14.62 11.37
CA ARG A 37 -7.04 13.39 10.70
C ARG A 37 -5.51 13.27 10.67
N ARG A 38 -4.92 12.69 11.72
CA ARG A 38 -3.64 11.96 11.60
C ARG A 38 -3.55 11.41 10.19
N ASP A 39 -2.54 11.86 9.44
CA ASP A 39 -2.18 11.35 8.13
C ASP A 39 -2.44 9.85 8.15
N LYS A 40 -3.58 9.44 7.59
CA LYS A 40 -3.81 8.04 7.27
C LYS A 40 -2.79 7.83 6.18
N SER A 41 -1.58 7.43 6.58
CA SER A 41 -0.44 7.15 5.73
C SER A 41 -0.99 6.71 4.40
N GLU A 42 -0.83 7.52 3.35
CA GLU A 42 -1.50 7.35 2.06
C GLU A 42 -1.59 5.86 1.78
N ARG A 43 -2.83 5.36 1.76
CA ARG A 43 -3.19 3.94 1.84
C ARG A 43 -2.27 3.17 0.88
N ARG A 44 -1.16 2.63 1.40
CA ARG A 44 -0.05 2.18 0.54
C ARG A 44 -0.65 1.16 -0.42
N PRO A 45 -0.34 1.24 -1.73
CA PRO A 45 -0.92 0.33 -2.70
C PRO A 45 -0.73 -1.10 -2.18
N ALA A 46 -1.82 -1.87 -2.21
CA ALA A 46 -1.85 -3.19 -1.58
C ALA A 46 -0.71 -4.04 -2.13
N LYS A 47 0.29 -4.30 -1.29
CA LYS A 47 1.45 -5.12 -1.62
C LYS A 47 0.98 -6.56 -1.90
N SER A 48 1.59 -7.22 -2.88
CA SER A 48 1.38 -8.64 -3.15
C SER A 48 2.45 -9.44 -2.43
N HIS A 49 2.05 -10.31 -1.52
CA HIS A 49 2.96 -11.11 -0.68
C HIS A 49 3.97 -11.89 -1.53
N THR A 50 3.49 -12.65 -2.52
CA THR A 50 4.35 -13.47 -3.39
C THR A 50 5.34 -12.69 -4.23
N MET A 51 5.02 -11.45 -4.66
CA MET A 51 5.99 -10.62 -5.37
C MET A 51 7.03 -10.05 -4.41
N ASP A 52 6.65 -9.73 -3.17
CA ASP A 52 7.59 -9.23 -2.17
C ASP A 52 8.59 -10.34 -1.78
N GLU A 53 8.13 -11.58 -1.64
CA GLU A 53 8.99 -12.77 -1.44
C GLU A 53 9.93 -12.97 -2.62
N PHE A 54 9.41 -12.99 -3.85
CA PHE A 54 10.23 -13.12 -5.05
C PHE A 54 11.30 -12.02 -5.17
N ILE A 55 10.95 -10.79 -4.82
CA ILE A 55 11.92 -9.68 -4.83
C ILE A 55 13.00 -9.91 -3.76
N ALA A 56 12.62 -10.34 -2.57
CA ALA A 56 13.55 -10.52 -1.45
C ALA A 56 14.50 -11.71 -1.66
N ASP A 57 14.00 -12.81 -2.20
CA ASP A 57 14.74 -14.07 -2.27
C ASP A 57 15.49 -14.25 -3.60
N GLU A 58 14.90 -13.83 -4.73
CA GLU A 58 15.47 -14.08 -6.06
C GLU A 58 16.10 -12.84 -6.71
N LEU A 59 15.45 -11.68 -6.64
CA LEU A 59 15.94 -10.47 -7.32
C LEU A 59 16.95 -9.67 -6.50
N SER A 60 16.81 -9.69 -5.18
CA SER A 60 17.66 -8.93 -4.28
C SER A 60 18.96 -9.69 -4.02
N THR A 61 20.08 -9.01 -4.20
CA THR A 61 21.40 -9.54 -3.83
C THR A 61 21.70 -9.36 -2.34
N ALA A 62 20.79 -8.75 -1.57
CA ALA A 62 20.97 -8.54 -0.14
C ALA A 62 20.66 -9.84 0.65
N PRO A 63 21.49 -10.21 1.64
CA PRO A 63 21.24 -11.39 2.44
C PRO A 63 20.00 -11.20 3.34
N VAL A 64 19.12 -12.20 3.37
CA VAL A 64 17.95 -12.23 4.24
C VAL A 64 18.31 -12.88 5.58
N ALA A 65 17.91 -12.24 6.69
CA ALA A 65 18.16 -12.76 8.02
C ALA A 65 17.26 -13.98 8.31
N MET A 66 17.83 -15.18 8.21
CA MET A 66 17.15 -16.42 8.60
C MET A 66 17.26 -16.64 10.12
N PRO A 67 16.17 -17.06 10.78
CA PRO A 67 16.21 -17.39 12.20
C PRO A 67 16.99 -18.69 12.45
N SER A 68 17.46 -18.88 13.67
CA SER A 68 18.00 -20.18 14.09
C SER A 68 16.89 -21.24 14.08
N ILE A 69 17.21 -22.45 13.58
CA ILE A 69 16.25 -23.54 13.29
C ILE A 69 15.33 -23.87 14.48
N GLY A 70 15.84 -23.81 15.70
CA GLY A 70 15.05 -24.15 16.91
C GLY A 70 14.10 -23.05 17.37
N THR A 71 14.28 -21.81 16.92
CA THR A 71 13.55 -20.64 17.46
C THR A 71 12.15 -20.47 16.87
N THR A 72 11.88 -21.12 15.75
CA THR A 72 10.59 -21.05 15.05
C THR A 72 9.58 -22.06 15.55
N ILE A 73 10.00 -23.05 16.35
CA ILE A 73 9.13 -24.10 16.86
C ILE A 73 8.32 -23.58 18.05
N VAL A 74 7.01 -23.77 18.02
CA VAL A 74 6.06 -23.34 19.06
C VAL A 74 5.34 -24.54 19.66
N GLN A 75 5.03 -24.44 20.97
CA GLN A 75 4.27 -25.47 21.70
C GLN A 75 4.87 -26.88 21.55
N GLY A 76 6.20 -26.99 21.61
CA GLY A 76 6.90 -28.28 21.55
C GLY A 76 6.74 -29.02 20.22
N GLY A 77 6.59 -28.31 19.10
CA GLY A 77 6.50 -28.93 17.77
C GLY A 77 5.09 -29.01 17.19
N ARG A 78 4.06 -28.59 17.94
CA ARG A 78 2.68 -28.56 17.43
C ARG A 78 2.48 -27.57 16.30
N ARG A 79 3.29 -26.50 16.29
CA ARG A 79 3.21 -25.44 15.28
C ARG A 79 4.59 -24.84 15.03
N MET A 80 4.79 -24.34 13.82
CA MET A 80 5.93 -23.48 13.47
C MET A 80 5.46 -22.03 13.41
N LYS A 81 6.33 -21.03 13.55
CA LYS A 81 6.01 -19.61 13.29
C LYS A 81 6.20 -19.32 11.80
N THR A 82 5.23 -18.64 11.17
CA THR A 82 5.44 -18.07 9.84
C THR A 82 6.37 -16.86 9.87
N ALA A 83 6.84 -16.41 8.70
CA ALA A 83 7.65 -15.21 8.59
C ALA A 83 6.91 -13.96 9.09
N ASP A 84 5.59 -13.85 8.82
CA ASP A 84 4.80 -12.70 9.24
C ASP A 84 4.49 -12.73 10.74
N GLU A 85 4.19 -13.89 11.33
CA GLU A 85 4.03 -14.01 12.78
C GLU A 85 5.31 -13.66 13.54
N ARG A 86 6.48 -13.98 12.96
CA ARG A 86 7.78 -13.63 13.53
C ARG A 86 8.03 -12.12 13.49
N LYS A 87 7.60 -11.43 12.42
CA LYS A 87 7.65 -9.97 12.36
C LYS A 87 6.73 -9.34 13.41
N GLU A 88 5.51 -9.83 13.57
CA GLU A 88 4.58 -9.34 14.61
C GLU A 88 5.15 -9.53 16.03
N GLU A 89 5.80 -10.67 16.29
CA GLU A 89 6.45 -10.92 17.58
C GLU A 89 7.66 -10.01 17.79
N ALA A 90 8.51 -9.81 16.77
CA ALA A 90 9.63 -8.88 16.84
C ALA A 90 9.16 -7.44 17.06
N GLU A 91 8.07 -7.01 16.42
CA GLU A 91 7.44 -5.71 16.68
C GLU A 91 6.94 -5.61 18.13
N ARG A 92 6.36 -6.68 18.67
CA ARG A 92 5.93 -6.72 20.07
C ARG A 92 7.13 -6.63 21.01
N THR A 93 8.19 -7.39 20.79
CA THR A 93 9.38 -7.35 21.66
C THR A 93 10.05 -5.98 21.59
N LEU A 94 10.18 -5.40 20.39
CA LEU A 94 10.69 -4.04 20.22
C LEU A 94 9.83 -3.02 20.99
N TYR A 95 8.51 -3.16 20.97
CA TYR A 95 7.62 -2.28 21.75
C TYR A 95 7.84 -2.44 23.27
N GLU A 96 7.96 -3.68 23.75
CA GLU A 96 8.20 -3.97 25.16
C GLU A 96 9.58 -3.48 25.63
N GLU A 97 10.61 -3.57 24.78
CA GLU A 97 11.98 -3.11 25.04
C GLU A 97 12.10 -1.59 24.99
N THR A 98 11.45 -0.94 24.02
CA THR A 98 11.49 0.52 23.88
C THR A 98 10.74 1.25 24.99
N ASN A 99 9.62 0.67 25.45
CA ASN A 99 8.79 1.28 26.49
C ASN A 99 9.01 0.66 27.88
N PHE A 100 9.84 -0.38 27.99
CA PHE A 100 10.12 -1.13 29.22
C PHE A 100 8.87 -1.62 29.97
N VAL A 101 7.77 -1.87 29.25
CA VAL A 101 6.50 -2.34 29.79
C VAL A 101 6.08 -3.61 29.06
N ARG A 102 5.73 -4.65 29.82
CA ARG A 102 5.22 -5.91 29.25
C ARG A 102 3.78 -5.77 28.81
N LEU A 103 3.49 -6.20 27.58
CA LEU A 103 2.13 -6.19 27.05
C LEU A 103 1.35 -7.37 27.65
N PRO A 104 0.08 -7.17 28.06
CA PRO A 104 -0.75 -8.28 28.50
C PRO A 104 -0.87 -9.35 27.40
N ALA A 105 -1.08 -10.59 27.82
CA ALA A 105 -1.39 -11.67 26.89
C ALA A 105 -2.65 -11.33 26.07
N GLU A 106 -2.75 -11.91 24.87
CA GLU A 106 -3.84 -11.62 23.93
C GLU A 106 -5.21 -11.69 24.60
N SER A 107 -5.98 -10.60 24.48
CA SER A 107 -7.34 -10.53 25.00
C SER A 107 -8.23 -11.57 24.33
N LYS A 108 -9.28 -12.01 25.03
CA LYS A 108 -10.32 -12.89 24.46
C LYS A 108 -10.89 -12.31 23.16
N LYS A 109 -11.02 -10.99 23.07
CA LYS A 109 -11.49 -10.29 21.87
C LYS A 109 -10.51 -10.44 20.71
N ASP A 110 -9.22 -10.28 20.97
CA ASP A 110 -8.17 -10.36 19.95
C ASP A 110 -8.00 -11.80 19.47
N ARG A 111 -8.04 -12.76 20.39
CA ARG A 111 -8.04 -14.19 20.07
C ARG A 111 -9.23 -14.59 19.20
N ALA A 112 -10.43 -14.12 19.54
CA ALA A 112 -11.62 -14.39 18.73
C ALA A 112 -11.52 -13.75 17.34
N LYS A 113 -10.96 -12.55 17.23
CA LYS A 113 -10.71 -11.89 15.94
C LYS A 113 -9.69 -12.66 15.10
N LYS A 114 -8.57 -13.08 15.69
CA LYS A 114 -7.55 -13.91 15.01
C LYS A 114 -8.15 -15.22 14.53
N ASN A 115 -8.89 -15.95 15.37
CA ASN A 115 -9.55 -17.19 14.97
C ASN A 115 -10.58 -16.98 13.85
N LYS A 116 -11.34 -15.88 13.90
CA LYS A 116 -12.31 -15.54 12.84
C LYS A 116 -11.64 -15.16 11.52
N GLN A 117 -10.47 -14.52 11.59
CA GLN A 117 -9.67 -14.22 10.40
C GLN A 117 -9.10 -15.50 9.81
N LEU A 118 -8.51 -16.36 10.63
CA LEU A 118 -7.98 -17.66 10.21
C LEU A 118 -9.06 -18.54 9.59
N GLY A 119 -10.23 -18.67 10.23
CA GLY A 119 -11.33 -19.49 9.73
C GLY A 119 -12.05 -18.94 8.48
N ARG A 120 -11.83 -17.66 8.13
CA ARG A 120 -12.34 -17.06 6.89
C ARG A 120 -11.28 -16.96 5.81
N SER A 121 -10.01 -16.99 6.19
CA SER A 121 -8.92 -16.95 5.25
C SER A 121 -8.70 -18.35 4.72
N ASN A 122 -8.63 -18.48 3.40
CA ASN A 122 -8.28 -19.73 2.74
C ASN A 122 -6.75 -19.96 2.79
N ARG A 123 -6.15 -19.57 3.93
CA ARG A 123 -4.72 -19.61 4.18
C ARG A 123 -4.41 -20.86 4.98
N MET A 124 -3.44 -21.61 4.51
CA MET A 124 -2.97 -22.83 5.16
C MET A 124 -1.55 -22.59 5.65
N GLN A 125 -1.23 -23.09 6.84
CA GLN A 125 0.13 -23.03 7.37
C GLN A 125 0.72 -24.43 7.32
N PHE A 126 1.84 -24.59 6.62
CA PHE A 126 2.51 -25.88 6.49
C PHE A 126 4.03 -25.69 6.51
N GLY A 127 4.73 -26.47 7.33
CA GLY A 127 6.20 -26.44 7.39
C GLY A 127 6.81 -25.14 7.95
N GLY A 128 6.01 -24.18 8.43
CA GLY A 128 6.49 -22.84 8.78
C GLY A 128 6.34 -21.82 7.64
N GLU A 129 5.84 -22.25 6.49
CA GLU A 129 5.48 -21.40 5.36
C GLU A 129 3.96 -21.17 5.33
N GLU A 130 3.58 -20.05 4.69
CA GLU A 130 2.17 -19.68 4.49
C GLU A 130 1.76 -20.01 3.06
N TRP A 131 0.80 -20.91 2.95
CA TRP A 131 0.22 -21.31 1.68
C TRP A 131 -1.05 -20.50 1.43
N HIS A 132 -1.02 -19.70 0.38
CA HIS A 132 -2.15 -18.89 -0.05
C HIS A 132 -2.93 -19.59 -1.16
N ASP A 133 -4.26 -19.43 -1.12
CA ASP A 133 -5.12 -19.79 -2.23
C ASP A 133 -4.81 -18.92 -3.46
N LEU A 134 -4.64 -19.56 -4.62
CA LEU A 134 -4.25 -18.95 -5.89
C LEU A 134 -5.24 -17.82 -6.29
N GLY A 135 -6.53 -17.97 -5.95
CA GLY A 135 -7.55 -16.97 -6.28
C GLY A 135 -7.39 -15.62 -5.59
N GLN A 136 -6.75 -15.55 -4.41
CA GLN A 136 -6.66 -14.30 -3.63
C GLN A 136 -5.44 -13.42 -4.00
N GLY A 137 -4.51 -13.96 -4.79
CA GLY A 137 -3.23 -13.32 -5.14
C GLY A 137 -3.03 -13.02 -6.63
N ILE A 138 -3.49 -13.91 -7.53
CA ILE A 138 -3.16 -13.83 -8.97
C ILE A 138 -3.69 -12.56 -9.62
N ASP A 139 -4.96 -12.22 -9.38
CA ASP A 139 -5.56 -10.98 -9.90
C ASP A 139 -4.79 -9.72 -9.49
N ARG A 140 -4.14 -9.75 -8.32
CA ARG A 140 -3.36 -8.61 -7.83
C ARG A 140 -2.02 -8.52 -8.54
N ILE A 141 -1.34 -9.66 -8.72
CA ILE A 141 -0.10 -9.74 -9.50
C ILE A 141 -0.36 -9.18 -10.89
N ASP A 142 -1.42 -9.64 -11.55
CA ASP A 142 -1.81 -9.20 -12.89
C ASP A 142 -2.06 -7.68 -12.97
N ARG A 143 -2.76 -7.10 -11.98
CA ARG A 143 -2.97 -5.63 -11.92
C ARG A 143 -1.68 -4.85 -11.68
N LEU A 144 -0.78 -5.37 -10.85
CA LEU A 144 0.49 -4.70 -10.51
C LEU A 144 1.48 -4.75 -11.67
N THR A 145 1.56 -5.90 -12.37
CA THR A 145 2.46 -6.08 -13.53
C THR A 145 1.97 -5.30 -14.75
N LYS A 146 0.66 -5.35 -15.05
CA LYS A 146 0.09 -4.63 -16.21
C LYS A 146 0.21 -3.11 -16.13
N ARG A 147 0.16 -2.51 -14.92
CA ARG A 147 0.32 -1.05 -14.75
C ARG A 147 1.73 -0.58 -15.09
N LYS A 148 2.77 -1.42 -14.89
CA LYS A 148 4.16 -1.07 -15.21
C LYS A 148 4.40 -0.94 -16.72
N GLU A 149 3.59 -1.58 -17.54
CA GLU A 149 3.78 -1.67 -18.99
C GLU A 149 3.09 -0.57 -19.82
N GLY A 150 2.27 0.27 -19.19
CA GLY A 150 1.70 1.43 -19.87
C GLY A 150 0.39 1.85 -19.24
N GLY A 151 0.36 3.09 -18.74
CA GLY A 151 -0.85 3.72 -18.25
C GLY A 151 -2.01 3.53 -19.24
N ARG A 152 -3.14 3.11 -18.68
CA ARG A 152 -4.41 2.88 -19.38
C ARG A 152 -4.76 4.09 -20.25
N GLY A 153 -4.47 3.99 -21.55
CA GLY A 153 -4.74 5.05 -22.53
C GLY A 153 -3.85 4.92 -23.76
N GLY A 154 -4.45 4.57 -24.89
CA GLY A 154 -3.84 4.59 -26.23
C GLY A 154 -3.53 6.01 -26.72
N ASN A 155 -2.93 6.85 -25.87
CA ASN A 155 -2.54 8.21 -26.19
C ASN A 155 -1.13 8.21 -26.77
N VAL A 156 -0.84 9.13 -27.70
CA VAL A 156 0.46 9.31 -28.37
C VAL A 156 1.64 9.35 -27.37
N ARG A 157 1.40 9.85 -26.15
CA ARG A 157 2.38 9.88 -25.06
C ARG A 157 2.82 8.49 -24.59
N SER A 158 1.91 7.51 -24.52
CA SER A 158 2.25 6.13 -24.16
C SER A 158 3.01 5.41 -25.29
N MET A 159 2.74 5.75 -26.56
CA MET A 159 3.54 5.27 -27.69
C MET A 159 4.94 5.87 -27.73
N LEU A 160 5.07 7.17 -27.43
CA LEU A 160 6.36 7.84 -27.34
C LEU A 160 7.20 7.30 -26.17
N GLU A 161 6.60 7.08 -25.01
CA GLU A 161 7.28 6.44 -23.88
C GLU A 161 7.69 4.99 -24.19
N LYS A 162 6.85 4.22 -24.89
CA LYS A 162 7.21 2.87 -25.37
C LYS A 162 8.36 2.93 -26.38
N SER A 163 8.35 3.89 -27.30
CA SER A 163 9.45 4.10 -28.25
C SER A 163 10.74 4.55 -27.59
N ARG A 164 10.67 5.31 -26.49
CA ARG A 164 11.85 5.72 -25.71
C ARG A 164 12.42 4.58 -24.87
N LYS A 165 11.55 3.69 -24.36
CA LYS A 165 11.96 2.50 -23.60
C LYS A 165 12.55 1.41 -24.49
N ARG A 166 12.13 1.33 -25.76
CA ARG A 166 12.73 0.46 -26.79
C ARG A 166 13.93 1.21 -27.40
N GLY A 167 15.11 1.04 -26.83
CA GLY A 167 16.34 1.65 -27.35
C GLY A 167 16.65 1.21 -28.78
N ILE A 168 17.53 1.95 -29.46
CA ILE A 168 18.00 1.66 -30.83
C ILE A 168 18.56 0.23 -30.97
N ASP A 169 19.10 -0.33 -29.89
CA ASP A 169 19.69 -1.68 -29.83
C ASP A 169 18.73 -2.80 -29.43
N THR A 170 17.41 -2.53 -29.30
CA THR A 170 16.43 -3.60 -29.00
C THR A 170 16.10 -4.43 -30.24
N THR A 171 16.91 -5.47 -30.45
CA THR A 171 16.78 -6.50 -31.49
C THR A 171 15.89 -7.67 -31.08
N ASP A 172 14.63 -7.45 -30.68
CA ASP A 172 13.72 -8.59 -30.48
C ASP A 172 12.24 -8.31 -30.81
N GLY A 173 11.72 -9.07 -31.78
CA GLY A 173 10.34 -9.01 -32.29
C GLY A 173 10.23 -8.91 -33.83
N PRO A 174 9.21 -9.52 -34.46
CA PRO A 174 9.22 -9.92 -35.87
C PRO A 174 9.36 -8.71 -36.80
N ARG A 175 10.51 -8.64 -37.48
CA ARG A 175 10.92 -7.59 -38.44
C ARG A 175 10.10 -7.58 -39.73
N GLY A 176 8.78 -7.40 -39.64
CA GLY A 176 7.91 -7.45 -40.82
C GLY A 176 6.84 -6.37 -40.97
N SER A 177 6.57 -5.57 -39.93
CA SER A 177 5.51 -4.53 -40.04
C SER A 177 5.66 -3.43 -38.99
N GLY A 178 6.78 -2.71 -39.02
CA GLY A 178 6.99 -1.55 -38.18
C GLY A 178 6.26 -0.32 -38.71
N MET A 179 5.76 0.53 -37.81
CA MET A 179 5.09 1.81 -38.14
C MET A 179 5.97 2.73 -39.04
N GLY A 180 7.30 2.57 -38.98
CA GLY A 180 8.26 3.27 -39.83
C GLY A 180 8.14 2.93 -41.32
N ASP A 181 7.85 1.68 -41.68
CA ASP A 181 7.66 1.28 -43.08
C ASP A 181 6.40 1.91 -43.68
N ARG A 182 5.35 2.09 -42.88
CA ARG A 182 4.13 2.78 -43.32
C ARG A 182 4.39 4.27 -43.56
N PHE A 183 5.20 4.89 -42.72
CA PHE A 183 5.62 6.28 -42.91
C PHE A 183 6.48 6.42 -44.17
N GLN A 184 7.50 5.58 -44.34
CA GLN A 184 8.37 5.60 -45.52
C GLN A 184 7.60 5.29 -46.82
N LYS A 185 6.66 4.32 -46.80
CA LYS A 185 5.77 4.06 -47.93
C LYS A 185 4.89 5.26 -48.25
N ARG A 186 4.35 5.96 -47.24
CA ARG A 186 3.54 7.15 -47.45
C ARG A 186 4.37 8.30 -48.01
N VAL A 187 5.58 8.54 -47.48
CA VAL A 187 6.52 9.54 -48.02
C VAL A 187 6.85 9.22 -49.48
N LYS A 188 7.19 7.97 -49.78
CA LYS A 188 7.48 7.52 -51.14
C LYS A 188 6.31 7.72 -52.10
N VAL A 189 5.08 7.43 -51.67
CA VAL A 189 3.88 7.65 -52.50
C VAL A 189 3.64 9.15 -52.72
N LEU A 190 3.84 9.97 -51.69
CA LEU A 190 3.66 11.42 -51.75
C LEU A 190 4.70 12.09 -52.66
N GLU A 191 5.96 11.64 -52.57
CA GLU A 191 7.07 12.07 -53.43
C GLU A 191 6.91 11.57 -54.87
N SER A 192 6.39 10.36 -55.06
CA SER A 192 6.20 9.78 -56.39
C SER A 192 5.11 10.46 -57.22
N GLY A 193 4.28 11.31 -56.61
CA GLY A 193 3.20 12.04 -57.26
C GLY A 193 2.11 11.15 -57.89
N ARG A 194 1.00 11.74 -58.33
CA ARG A 194 0.00 11.01 -59.12
C ARG A 194 0.53 10.80 -60.54
N ARG A 195 0.84 9.54 -60.89
CA ARG A 195 1.34 9.17 -62.23
C ARG A 195 0.26 9.19 -63.31
N ASP A 196 -1.01 9.14 -62.94
CA ASP A 196 -2.10 9.10 -63.90
C ASP A 196 -3.18 10.12 -63.51
N ARG A 197 -3.45 11.08 -64.40
CA ARG A 197 -4.66 11.90 -64.36
C ARG A 197 -5.64 11.15 -65.24
N GLY A 198 -6.57 10.43 -64.60
CA GLY A 198 -7.52 9.54 -65.26
C GLY A 198 -7.96 10.07 -66.62
N LYS A 199 -7.87 9.21 -67.64
CA LYS A 199 -8.35 9.50 -68.99
C LYS A 199 -9.78 10.01 -68.91
N ASN A 200 -9.99 11.29 -69.22
CA ASN A 200 -11.31 11.82 -69.53
C ASN A 200 -11.87 11.03 -70.70
N ARG A 201 -12.78 10.11 -70.40
CA ARG A 201 -13.78 9.57 -71.32
C ARG A 201 -15.08 9.45 -70.56
#